data_AF-A0A0Q5VUQ3-F1
#
_entry.id   AF-A0A0Q5VUQ3-F1
#
_cell.length_a   1.000
_cell.length_b   1.000
_cell.length_c   1.000
_cell.angle_alpha   90.00
_cell.angle_beta   90.00
_cell.angle_gamma   90.00
#
_symmetry.space_group_name_H-M   'P 1'
#
loop_
_entity.id
_entity.type
_entity.pdbx_description
1 polymer ?
#
loop_
_entity_poly.entity_id
_entity_poly.type
_entity_poly.pdbx_seq_one_letter_code
_entity_poly.pdbx_strand_id
1 'polypeptide(L)' 'MATAEKFIVMPFKKVRGGVAPGEMRQASNAVSAEKIATSMSARFPGVAAYAVKVDEESGDMSEPRLIIQFGEVADLAAA' A
#
# COMPACT_ATOMS: atom_id res chain seq x y z
N MET A 1 18.99 5.45 14.36
CA MET A 1 17.69 5.13 13.73
C MET A 1 17.96 4.14 12.62
N ALA A 2 17.59 2.88 12.82
CA ALA A 2 17.68 1.85 11.78
C ALA A 2 16.36 1.88 11.00
N THR A 3 16.43 2.29 9.73
CA THR A 3 15.28 2.25 8.83
C THR A 3 15.43 1.09 7.87
N ALA A 4 14.37 0.31 7.70
CA ALA A 4 14.32 -0.81 6.76
C ALA A 4 13.28 -0.53 5.67
N GLU A 5 13.61 -0.81 4.40
CA GLU A 5 12.62 -0.77 3.32
C GLU A 5 11.68 -1.99 3.45
N LYS A 6 10.38 -1.73 3.52
CA LYS A 6 9.33 -2.75 3.52
C LYS A 6 8.34 -2.52 2.39
N PHE A 7 7.63 -3.57 2.02
CA PHE A 7 6.69 -3.54 0.91
C PHE A 7 5.27 -3.78 1.44
N ILE A 8 4.35 -2.88 1.13
CA ILE A 8 2.97 -2.94 1.58
C ILE A 8 2.02 -2.88 0.39
N VAL A 9 0.87 -3.54 0.52
CA VAL A 9 -0.24 -3.50 -0.44
C VAL A 9 -1.49 -3.06 0.30
N MET A 10 -2.08 -1.96 -0.18
CA MET A 10 -3.28 -1.36 0.36
C MET A 10 -4.43 -1.53 -0.63
N PRO A 11 -5.40 -2.43 -0.37
CA PRO A 11 -6.66 -2.40 -1.09
C PRO A 11 -7.53 -1.24 -0.62
N PHE A 12 -8.40 -0.76 -1.50
CA PHE A 12 -9.38 0.26 -1.19
C PHE A 12 -10.78 -0.31 -1.39
N LYS A 13 -11.67 -0.01 -0.44
CA LYS A 13 -13.07 -0.44 -0.47
C LYS A 13 -13.97 0.77 -0.69
N LYS A 14 -15.09 0.54 -1.39
CA LYS A 14 -16.08 1.58 -1.63
C LYS A 14 -16.80 1.92 -0.32
N VAL A 15 -16.85 3.20 0.00
CA VAL A 15 -17.60 3.75 1.14
C VAL A 15 -18.49 4.89 0.66
N ARG A 16 -19.38 5.39 1.53
CA ARG A 16 -20.16 6.58 1.20
C ARG A 16 -19.23 7.77 1.05
N GLY A 17 -19.17 8.34 -0.16
CA GLY A 17 -18.33 9.51 -0.45
C GLY A 17 -16.95 9.22 -1.03
N GLY A 18 -16.65 7.97 -1.42
CA GLY A 18 -15.40 7.65 -2.14
C GLY A 18 -14.88 6.26 -1.81
N VAL A 19 -13.58 6.16 -1.62
CA VAL A 19 -12.88 4.94 -1.21
C VAL A 19 -12.18 5.10 0.13
N ALA A 20 -12.10 4.02 0.90
CA ALA A 20 -11.35 3.97 2.16
C ALA A 20 -10.31 2.84 2.11
N PRO A 21 -9.14 3.01 2.75
CA PRO A 21 -8.15 1.96 2.85
C PRO A 21 -8.72 0.75 3.59
N GLY A 22 -8.41 -0.43 3.06
CA GLY A 22 -8.74 -1.72 3.64
C GLY A 22 -7.62 -2.27 4.50
N GLU A 23 -7.58 -3.60 4.66
CA GLU A 23 -6.54 -4.27 5.43
C GLU A 23 -5.22 -4.26 4.67
N MET A 24 -4.22 -3.57 5.23
CA MET A 24 -2.86 -3.52 4.69
C MET A 24 -2.23 -4.92 4.73
N ARG A 25 -1.61 -5.32 3.63
CA ARG A 25 -0.87 -6.58 3.53
C ARG A 25 0.62 -6.29 3.33
N GLN A 26 1.48 -6.95 4.09
CA GLN A 26 2.91 -6.91 3.83
C GLN A 26 3.29 -7.89 2.71
N ALA A 27 4.30 -7.50 1.95
CA ALA A 27 4.94 -8.29 0.91
C ALA A 27 6.44 -8.41 1.21
N SER A 28 7.08 -9.47 0.73
CA SER A 28 8.50 -9.72 1.03
C SER A 28 9.46 -8.93 0.14
N ASN A 29 9.00 -8.46 -1.02
CA ASN A 29 9.75 -7.64 -1.97
C ASN A 29 8.81 -6.93 -2.96
N ALA A 30 9.35 -6.00 -3.76
CA ALA A 30 8.60 -5.24 -4.76
C ALA A 30 7.82 -6.14 -5.75
N VAL A 31 8.47 -7.18 -6.30
CA VAL A 31 7.85 -8.09 -7.28
C VAL A 31 6.65 -8.83 -6.67
N SER A 32 6.78 -9.27 -5.41
CA SER A 32 5.67 -9.91 -4.70
C SER A 32 4.53 -8.92 -4.40
N ALA A 33 4.86 -7.67 -4.07
CA ALA A 33 3.88 -6.61 -3.84
C ALA A 33 3.06 -6.32 -5.11
N GLU A 34 3.72 -6.23 -6.27
CA GLU A 34 3.06 -6.08 -7.58
C GLU A 34 2.12 -7.24 -7.89
N LYS A 35 2.58 -8.49 -7.69
CA LYS A 35 1.77 -9.69 -7.93
C LYS A 35 0.54 -9.74 -7.04
N ILE A 36 0.69 -9.39 -5.77
CA ILE A 36 -0.43 -9.32 -4.82
C ILE A 36 -1.41 -8.22 -5.24
N ALA A 37 -0.93 -7.02 -5.54
CA ALA A 37 -1.78 -5.91 -5.97
C ALA A 37 -2.55 -6.23 -7.27
N THR A 38 -1.87 -6.84 -8.24
CA THR A 38 -2.47 -7.28 -9.51
C THR A 38 -3.55 -8.34 -9.28
N SER A 39 -3.30 -9.32 -8.41
CA SER A 39 -4.29 -10.35 -8.05
C SER A 39 -5.52 -9.75 -7.37
N MET A 40 -5.31 -8.72 -6.54
CA MET A 40 -6.38 -8.05 -5.81
C MET A 40 -7.19 -7.09 -6.69
N SER A 41 -6.60 -6.46 -7.70
CA SER A 41 -7.25 -5.42 -8.51
C SER A 41 -8.57 -5.86 -9.16
N ALA A 42 -8.73 -7.16 -9.43
CA ALA A 42 -9.98 -7.71 -9.98
C ALA A 42 -11.17 -7.68 -9.00
N ARG A 43 -10.93 -7.48 -7.69
CA ARG A 43 -11.95 -7.61 -6.63
C ARG A 43 -12.15 -6.33 -5.81
N PHE A 44 -11.31 -5.33 -5.99
CA PHE A 44 -11.34 -4.09 -5.24
C PHE A 44 -11.48 -2.88 -6.17
N PRO A 45 -12.25 -1.86 -5.80
CA PRO A 45 -12.35 -0.59 -6.54
C PRO A 45 -11.00 0.08 -6.82
N GLY A 46 -10.03 -0.11 -5.93
CA GLY A 46 -8.63 0.20 -6.20
C GLY A 46 -7.68 -0.51 -5.26
N VAL A 47 -6.42 -0.59 -5.66
CA VAL A 47 -5.34 -1.23 -4.91
C VAL A 47 -4.04 -0.50 -5.24
N ALA A 48 -3.21 -0.22 -4.25
CA ALA A 48 -1.87 0.30 -4.48
C ALA A 48 -0.83 -0.49 -3.69
N ALA A 49 0.33 -0.70 -4.30
CA ALA A 49 1.51 -1.24 -3.64
C ALA A 49 2.57 -0.15 -3.48
N TYR A 50 3.21 -0.13 -2.31
CA TYR A 50 4.23 0.86 -1.96
C TYR A 50 5.46 0.17 -1.39
N ALA A 51 6.62 0.76 -1.66
CA ALA A 51 7.80 0.61 -0.82
C ALA A 51 7.78 1.73 0.22
N VAL A 52 8.00 1.40 1.49
CA VAL A 52 8.02 2.37 2.60
C VAL A 52 9.29 2.14 3.41
N LYS A 53 9.83 3.22 3.99
CA LYS A 53 10.84 3.08 5.04
C LYS A 53 10.12 2.91 6.37
N VAL A 54 10.48 1.89 7.12
CA VAL A 54 9.96 1.65 8.45
C VAL A 54 11.10 1.85 9.44
N ASP A 55 10.89 2.74 10.40
CA ASP A 55 11.77 2.81 11.57
C ASP A 55 11.52 1.56 12.42
N GLU A 56 12.57 0.77 12.65
CA GLU A 56 12.43 -0.53 13.33
C GLU A 56 12.20 -0.39 14.84
N GLU A 57 12.40 0.79 15.43
CA GLU A 57 12.22 1.07 16.85
C GLU A 57 10.80 1.55 17.15
N SER A 58 10.27 2.51 16.36
CA SER A 58 8.90 3.03 16.56
C SER A 58 7.84 2.31 15.73
N GLY A 59 8.23 1.67 14.62
CA GLY A 59 7.31 1.12 13.63
C GLY A 59 6.72 2.16 12.68
N ASP A 60 7.16 3.42 12.76
CA ASP A 60 6.68 4.50 11.91
C ASP A 60 7.06 4.26 10.45
N MET A 61 6.09 4.48 9.56
CA MET A 61 6.29 4.37 8.12
C MET A 61 6.48 5.75 7.51
N SER A 62 7.53 5.92 6.73
CA SER A 62 7.88 7.17 6.03
C SER A 62 8.31 6.89 4.60
N GLU A 63 8.45 7.95 3.80
CA GLU A 63 8.90 7.90 2.40
C GLU A 63 8.14 6.88 1.52
N PRO A 64 6.79 6.91 1.46
CA PRO A 64 6.04 5.99 0.62
C PRO A 64 6.35 6.22 -0.86
N ARG A 65 6.86 5.19 -1.53
CA ARG A 65 7.15 5.15 -2.96
C ARG A 65 6.19 4.20 -3.65
N LEU A 66 5.36 4.73 -4.54
CA LEU A 66 4.42 3.93 -5.32
C LEU A 66 5.15 2.96 -6.24
N ILE A 67 4.74 1.69 -6.20
CA ILE A 67 5.24 0.63 -7.08
C ILE A 67 4.25 0.41 -8.22
N ILE A 68 2.98 0.15 -7.88
CA ILE A 68 1.90 -0.01 -8.84
C ILE A 68 0.57 0.41 -8.21
N GLN A 69 -0.35 0.91 -9.04
CA GLN A 69 -1.69 1.28 -8.64
C GLN A 69 -2.71 0.77 -9.66
N PHE A 70 -3.86 0.35 -9.16
CA PHE A 70 -5.03 -0.01 -9.94
C PHE A 70 -6.26 0.73 -9.39
N GLY A 71 -7.10 1.23 -10.30
CA GLY A 71 -8.39 1.83 -9.93
C GLY A 71 -8.29 3.08 -9.05
N GLU A 72 -9.34 3.31 -8.27
CA GLU A 72 -9.48 4.48 -7.41
C GLU A 72 -8.84 4.23 -6.04
N VAL A 73 -7.86 5.07 -5.68
CA VAL A 73 -7.18 5.01 -4.38
C VAL A 73 -7.27 6.37 -3.70
N ALA A 74 -7.30 6.39 -2.36
CA ALA A 74 -7.12 7.63 -1.62
C ALA A 74 -5.63 7.97 -1.59
N ASP A 75 -5.30 9.25 -1.69
CA ASP A 75 -3.91 9.70 -1.70
C ASP A 75 -3.27 9.41 -0.33
N LEU A 76 -2.31 8.49 -0.31
CA LEU A 76 -1.59 8.10 0.90
C LEU A 76 -0.56 9.19 1.32
N ALA A 77 -0.25 10.14 0.43
CA ALA A 77 0.72 11.22 0.65
C ALA A 77 0.11 12.51 1.23
N ALA A 78 -1.20 12.54 1.50
CA ALA A 78 -1.92 13.75 1.93
C ALA A 78 -2.24 13.80 3.44
N ALA A 79 -1.57 13.00 4.27
CA ALA A 79 -1.73 13.00 5.73
C ALA A 79 -0.57 13.70 6.45
#